data_AF-A0A318ZC22-F1
#
_entry.id   AF-A0A318ZC22-F1
#
_cell.length_a   1.000
_cell.length_b   1.000
_cell.length_c   1.000
_cell.angle_alpha   90.00
_cell.angle_beta   90.00
_cell.angle_gamma   90.00
#
_symmetry.space_group_name_H-M   'P 1'
#
loop_
_entity.id
_entity.type
_entity.pdbx_description
1 polymer ?
#
loop_
_entity_poly.entity_id
_entity_poly.type
_entity_poly.pdbx_seq_one_letter_code
_entity_poly.pdbx_strand_id
1 'polypeptide(L)'
;MTVAPKMSFLMQAVLKNIEVRGSTMGSRKEFKDMVEFVRTQKIHPVVSRVLQGDLGDISALDDLFQDMKEGKQFGKLVFEFGKTSGSKL
;
A
#
# COMPACT_ATOMS: atom_id res chain seq x y z
N MET A 1 26.20 24.12 -26.98
CA MET A 1 27.06 23.18 -26.21
C MET A 1 26.14 22.23 -25.47
N THR A 2 26.06 21.02 -26.00
CA THR A 2 25.24 19.84 -25.63
C THR A 2 24.53 19.86 -24.28
N VAL A 3 23.21 20.05 -24.31
CA VAL A 3 22.30 19.79 -23.18
C VAL A 3 22.11 18.27 -23.06
N ALA A 4 23.17 17.59 -22.61
CA ALA A 4 23.12 16.20 -22.20
C ALA A 4 22.20 16.07 -20.97
N PRO A 5 21.56 14.91 -20.72
CA PRO A 5 20.53 14.78 -19.70
C PRO A 5 21.06 15.24 -18.34
N LYS A 6 20.37 16.20 -17.71
CA LYS A 6 20.68 16.61 -16.34
C LYS A 6 20.44 15.41 -15.43
N MET A 7 21.50 14.83 -14.90
CA MET A 7 21.39 13.89 -13.78
C MET A 7 20.77 14.62 -12.60
N SER A 8 19.67 14.10 -12.08
CA SER A 8 18.89 14.73 -11.00
C SER A 8 19.59 14.67 -9.63
N PHE A 9 20.75 14.01 -9.52
CA PHE A 9 21.46 13.79 -8.26
C PHE A 9 22.94 14.20 -8.31
N LEU A 10 23.47 14.62 -7.16
CA LEU A 10 24.80 15.21 -6.98
C LEU A 10 25.93 14.21 -7.28
N MET A 11 27.11 14.70 -7.68
CA MET A 11 28.32 13.88 -7.89
C MET A 11 28.73 13.06 -6.65
N GLN A 12 28.35 13.52 -5.46
CA GLN A 12 28.55 12.76 -4.22
C GLN A 12 27.83 11.40 -4.22
N ALA A 13 26.64 11.31 -4.84
CA ALA A 13 25.91 10.04 -4.96
C ALA A 13 26.59 9.11 -5.97
N VAL A 14 27.16 9.67 -7.04
CA VAL A 14 27.92 8.92 -8.07
C VAL A 14 29.19 8.32 -7.47
N LEU A 15 29.99 9.12 -6.75
CA LEU A 15 31.21 8.64 -6.08
C LEU A 15 30.94 7.56 -5.03
N LYS A 16 29.72 7.53 -4.48
CA LYS A 16 29.25 6.52 -3.54
C LYS A 16 28.58 5.31 -4.23
N ASN A 17 28.52 5.29 -5.56
CA ASN A 17 27.84 4.25 -6.36
C ASN A 17 26.38 4.03 -5.92
N ILE A 18 25.65 5.10 -5.58
CA ILE A 18 24.24 5.01 -5.21
C ILE A 18 23.39 4.86 -6.46
N GLU A 19 22.59 3.80 -6.52
CA GLU A 19 21.61 3.57 -7.58
C GLU A 19 20.22 4.03 -7.15
N VAL A 20 19.55 4.82 -8.00
CA VAL A 20 18.16 5.20 -7.80
C VAL A 20 17.30 4.33 -8.72
N ARG A 21 16.44 3.50 -8.13
CA ARG A 21 15.51 2.64 -8.86
C ARG A 21 14.07 3.04 -8.55
N GLY A 22 13.33 3.42 -9.58
CA GLY A 22 11.87 3.54 -9.50
C GLY A 22 11.24 2.16 -9.40
N SER A 23 10.26 1.99 -8.53
CA SER A 23 9.45 0.77 -8.45
C SER A 23 7.98 1.16 -8.48
N THR A 24 7.19 0.44 -9.26
CA THR A 24 5.74 0.67 -9.36
C THR A 24 5.05 -0.66 -9.58
N MET A 25 4.35 -1.12 -8.55
CA MET A 25 3.70 -2.44 -8.54
C MET A 25 4.67 -3.57 -8.95
N GLY A 26 4.14 -4.72 -9.31
CA GLY A 26 4.90 -5.86 -9.83
C GLY A 26 4.06 -6.64 -10.82
N SER A 27 4.69 -7.55 -11.54
CA SER A 27 4.03 -8.52 -12.39
C SER A 27 3.13 -9.46 -11.59
N ARG A 28 2.20 -10.16 -12.26
CA ARG A 28 1.33 -11.16 -11.62
C ARG A 28 2.11 -12.28 -10.93
N LYS A 29 3.27 -12.65 -11.49
CA LYS A 29 4.16 -13.65 -10.89
C LYS A 29 4.75 -13.14 -9.58
N GLU A 30 5.34 -11.94 -9.60
CA GLU A 30 5.90 -11.32 -8.39
C GLU A 30 4.84 -11.11 -7.30
N PHE A 31 3.61 -10.74 -7.70
CA PHE A 31 2.50 -10.63 -6.75
C PHE A 31 2.16 -11.97 -6.09
N LYS A 32 2.09 -13.07 -6.86
CA LYS A 32 1.86 -14.42 -6.32
C LYS A 32 2.98 -14.82 -5.34
N ASP A 33 4.23 -14.61 -5.74
CA ASP A 33 5.39 -14.95 -4.93
C ASP A 33 5.41 -14.12 -3.62
N MET A 34 5.02 -12.85 -3.69
CA MET A 34 4.88 -11.97 -2.53
C MET A 34 3.77 -12.45 -1.56
N VAL A 35 2.60 -12.84 -2.07
CA VAL A 35 1.51 -13.38 -1.24
C VAL A 35 1.93 -14.68 -0.54
N GLU A 36 2.63 -15.55 -1.24
CA GLU A 36 3.18 -16.78 -0.66
C GLU A 36 4.19 -16.48 0.46
N PHE A 37 5.06 -15.51 0.23
CA PHE A 37 6.02 -15.05 1.22
C PHE A 37 5.33 -14.48 2.48
N VAL A 38 4.31 -13.64 2.32
CA VAL A 38 3.49 -13.13 3.42
C VAL A 38 2.86 -14.25 4.24
N ARG A 39 2.33 -15.29 3.56
CA ARG A 39 1.73 -16.46 4.21
C ARG A 39 2.74 -17.27 5.01
N THR A 40 3.88 -17.60 4.41
CA THR A 40 4.91 -18.45 5.04
C THR A 40 5.58 -17.78 6.23
N GLN A 41 5.85 -16.48 6.12
CA GLN A 41 6.49 -15.68 7.17
C GLN A 41 5.50 -15.09 8.17
N LYS A 42 4.20 -15.37 8.03
CA LYS A 42 3.12 -14.86 8.89
C LYS A 42 3.18 -13.34 9.05
N ILE A 43 3.38 -12.62 7.95
CA ILE A 43 3.45 -11.15 7.96
C ILE A 43 2.02 -10.61 8.07
N HIS A 44 1.77 -9.77 9.07
CA HIS A 44 0.47 -9.15 9.28
C HIS A 44 0.54 -7.63 9.01
N PRO A 45 -0.36 -7.08 8.17
CA PRO A 45 -0.41 -5.64 7.99
C PRO A 45 -0.89 -4.96 9.28
N VAL A 46 -0.36 -3.77 9.57
CA VAL A 46 -0.87 -2.92 10.64
C VAL A 46 -2.20 -2.33 10.18
N VAL A 47 -3.29 -2.76 10.82
CA VAL A 47 -4.64 -2.28 10.53
C VAL A 47 -5.03 -1.23 11.57
N SER A 48 -5.33 -0.02 11.11
CA SER A 48 -5.70 1.11 11.97
C SER A 48 -7.17 1.08 12.34
N ARG A 49 -8.04 0.72 11.39
CA ARG A 49 -9.50 0.73 11.54
C ARG A 49 -10.11 -0.28 10.58
N VAL A 50 -11.12 -1.00 11.06
CA VAL A 50 -11.97 -1.86 10.24
C VAL A 50 -13.37 -1.27 10.28
N LEU A 51 -13.94 -0.99 9.12
CA LEU A 51 -15.32 -0.54 8.99
C LEU A 51 -16.15 -1.66 8.34
N GLN A 52 -17.27 -2.00 8.96
CA GLN A 52 -18.19 -3.02 8.47
C GLN A 52 -19.42 -2.33 7.90
N GLY A 53 -19.75 -2.60 6.64
CA GLY A 53 -20.91 -2.02 5.98
C GLY A 53 -21.31 -2.79 4.74
N ASP A 54 -22.53 -2.52 4.25
CA ASP A 54 -22.94 -2.95 2.93
C ASP A 54 -22.38 -2.00 1.87
N LEU A 55 -22.11 -2.47 0.64
CA LEU A 55 -21.58 -1.64 -0.44
C LEU A 55 -22.46 -0.42 -0.79
N GLY A 56 -23.72 -0.44 -0.38
CA GLY A 56 -24.67 0.67 -0.56
C GLY A 56 -24.53 1.79 0.47
N ASP A 57 -23.82 1.58 1.58
CA ASP A 57 -23.58 2.60 2.60
C ASP A 57 -22.37 3.48 2.23
N ILE A 58 -22.63 4.40 1.30
CA ILE A 58 -21.63 5.35 0.78
C ILE A 58 -21.14 6.29 1.89
N SER A 59 -22.00 6.66 2.84
CA SER A 59 -21.64 7.53 3.96
C SER A 59 -20.49 6.98 4.79
N ALA A 60 -20.51 5.68 5.08
CA ALA A 60 -19.46 5.06 5.88
C ALA A 60 -18.11 4.98 5.14
N LEU A 61 -18.12 4.95 3.79
CA LEU A 61 -16.91 5.03 2.97
C LEU A 61 -16.33 6.44 2.92
N ASP A 62 -17.19 7.46 2.87
CA ASP A 62 -16.77 8.87 2.86
C ASP A 62 -15.97 9.23 4.12
N ASP A 63 -16.36 8.70 5.28
CA ASP A 63 -15.62 8.86 6.54
C ASP A 63 -14.19 8.29 6.44
N LEU A 64 -14.00 7.13 5.79
CA LEU A 64 -12.67 6.54 5.58
C LEU A 64 -11.82 7.38 4.63
N PHE A 65 -12.42 7.93 3.57
CA PHE A 65 -11.72 8.83 2.65
C PHE A 65 -11.31 10.14 3.36
N GLN A 66 -12.14 10.64 4.26
CA GLN A 66 -11.81 11.82 5.05
C GLN A 66 -10.67 11.53 6.02
N ASP A 67 -10.69 10.38 6.71
CA ASP A 67 -9.56 9.92 7.55
C ASP A 67 -8.26 9.84 6.74
N MET A 68 -8.31 9.28 5.51
CA MET A 68 -7.16 9.22 4.61
C MET A 68 -6.64 10.60 4.20
N LYS A 69 -7.54 11.54 3.93
CA LYS A 69 -7.21 12.91 3.53
C LYS A 69 -6.56 13.70 4.66
N GLU A 70 -7.03 13.49 5.89
CA GLU A 70 -6.48 14.13 7.09
C GLU A 70 -5.21 13.45 7.60
N GLY A 71 -4.90 12.24 7.10
CA GLY A 71 -3.69 11.49 7.46
C GLY A 71 -3.71 10.97 8.91
N LYS A 72 -4.90 10.79 9.48
CA LYS A 72 -5.08 10.35 10.88
C LYS A 72 -4.73 8.88 11.10
N GLN A 73 -4.70 8.09 10.04
CA GLN A 73 -4.51 6.64 10.11
C GLN A 73 -3.05 6.24 10.31
N PHE A 74 -2.81 5.30 11.22
CA PHE A 74 -1.52 4.62 11.35
C PHE A 74 -1.61 3.22 10.74
N GLY A 75 -1.23 3.10 9.48
CA GLY A 75 -1.31 1.86 8.71
C GLY A 75 -2.49 1.84 7.75
N LYS A 76 -3.15 0.68 7.61
CA LYS A 76 -4.20 0.45 6.61
C LYS A 76 -5.59 0.61 7.21
N LEU A 77 -6.49 1.23 6.45
CA LEU A 77 -7.94 1.22 6.69
C LEU A 77 -8.55 0.06 5.91
N VAL A 78 -9.40 -0.73 6.56
CA VAL A 78 -10.04 -1.91 5.96
C VAL A 78 -11.54 -1.70 5.94
N PHE A 79 -12.15 -1.92 4.78
CA PHE A 79 -13.60 -1.97 4.62
C PHE A 79 -14.01 -3.43 4.42
N GLU A 80 -14.79 -3.95 5.35
CA GLU A 80 -15.34 -5.30 5.32
C GLU A 80 -16.77 -5.23 4.82
N PHE A 81 -17.03 -5.93 3.71
CA PHE A 81 -18.33 -5.97 3.07
C PHE A 81 -18.81 -7.40 2.85
N GLY A 82 -20.14 -7.57 2.82
CA GLY A 82 -20.77 -8.84 2.52
C GLY A 82 -20.72 -9.84 3.68
N LYS A 83 -21.22 -9.44 4.86
CA LYS A 83 -21.40 -10.37 5.99
C LYS A 83 -22.22 -11.59 5.54
N THR A 84 -21.55 -12.73 5.36
CA THR A 84 -22.17 -14.01 5.69
C THR A 84 -22.04 -14.15 7.20
N SER A 85 -23.17 -14.30 7.89
CA SER A 85 -23.22 -14.46 9.35
C SER A 85 -22.13 -15.40 9.86
N GLY A 86 -21.37 -14.94 10.85
CA GLY A 86 -20.10 -15.55 11.25
C GLY A 86 -20.15 -17.04 11.55
N SER A 87 -19.15 -17.76 11.06
CA SER A 87 -18.80 -19.06 11.63
C SER A 87 -17.96 -18.82 12.87
N LYS A 88 -18.60 -18.83 14.05
CA LYS A 88 -17.90 -19.11 15.31
C LYS A 88 -17.32 -20.51 15.21
N LEU A 89 -16.00 -20.62 15.17
CA LEU A 89 -15.23 -21.80 15.58
C LEU A 89 -13.86 -21.32 16.07
#